data_AF-A0A961FVA2-F1
#
_entry.id   AF-A0A961FVA2-F1
#
_cell.length_a   1.000
_cell.length_b   1.000
_cell.length_c   1.000
_cell.angle_alpha   90.00
_cell.angle_beta   90.00
_cell.angle_gamma   90.00
#
_symmetry.space_group_name_H-M   'P 1'
#
loop_
_entity.id
_entity.type
_entity.pdbx_description
1 polymer ?
#
loop_
_entity_poly.entity_id
_entity_poly.type
_entity_poly.pdbx_seq_one_letter_code
_entity_poly.pdbx_strand_id
1 'polypeptide(L)'
;AVAPVAAFFKIPAEGILVVADDADLDFGTLRFRAQGSAGGHNGLKSIARSLGHDRFPRLKIGIGRRPDATRDDATAREPGIIGHVLGKFSDAESADLEKILARAEEAVNYALSAGLAAAMNRFNQKPAKARRPKTQRETPPTEEPEAPPRGADETPRPGGTTQPT
;
A
#
# COMPACT_ATOMS: atom_id res chain seq x y z
N ALA A 1 -31.99 -2.42 9.48
CA ALA A 1 -31.48 -3.79 9.57
C ALA A 1 -30.65 -4.01 10.84
N VAL A 2 -29.51 -3.32 11.01
CA VAL A 2 -28.58 -3.56 12.13
C VAL A 2 -29.20 -3.32 13.52
N ALA A 3 -29.78 -2.14 13.77
CA ALA A 3 -30.27 -1.78 15.10
C ALA A 3 -31.40 -2.70 15.64
N PRO A 4 -32.42 -3.08 14.85
CA PRO A 4 -33.43 -4.04 15.31
C PRO A 4 -32.85 -5.39 15.73
N VAL A 5 -31.87 -5.92 14.97
CA VAL A 5 -31.21 -7.20 15.27
C VAL A 5 -30.35 -7.09 16.53
N ALA A 6 -29.56 -6.03 16.64
CA ALA A 6 -28.75 -5.76 17.84
C ALA A 6 -29.62 -5.65 19.10
N ALA A 7 -30.76 -4.95 19.02
CA ALA A 7 -31.70 -4.82 20.11
C ALA A 7 -32.37 -6.16 20.48
N PHE A 8 -32.78 -6.95 19.48
CA PHE A 8 -33.41 -8.26 19.69
C PHE A 8 -32.48 -9.23 20.43
N PHE A 9 -31.22 -9.32 20.01
CA PHE A 9 -30.21 -10.18 20.64
C PHE A 9 -29.48 -9.55 21.83
N LYS A 10 -29.81 -8.30 22.18
CA LYS A 10 -29.16 -7.52 23.26
C LYS A 10 -27.64 -7.42 23.09
N ILE A 11 -27.19 -7.29 21.84
CA ILE A 11 -25.77 -7.18 21.50
C ILE A 11 -25.36 -5.71 21.58
N PRO A 12 -24.36 -5.33 22.40
CA PRO A 12 -23.82 -3.98 22.41
C PRO A 12 -23.11 -3.66 21.09
N ALA A 13 -23.01 -2.39 20.72
CA ALA A 13 -22.39 -1.98 19.45
C ALA A 13 -20.92 -2.43 19.34
N GLU A 14 -20.21 -2.52 20.46
CA GLU A 14 -18.84 -3.05 20.55
C GLU A 14 -18.74 -4.54 20.20
N GLY A 15 -19.86 -5.28 20.31
CA GLY A 15 -19.99 -6.68 19.89
C GLY A 15 -20.37 -6.85 18.41
N ILE A 16 -20.45 -5.77 17.64
CA ILE A 16 -20.83 -5.80 16.22
C ILE A 16 -19.61 -5.42 15.36
N LEU A 17 -19.11 -6.38 14.60
CA LEU A 17 -18.08 -6.12 13.59
C LEU A 17 -18.73 -5.78 12.25
N VAL A 18 -18.50 -4.56 11.76
CA VAL A 18 -18.99 -4.12 10.44
C VAL A 18 -17.91 -4.32 9.37
N VAL A 19 -18.19 -5.08 8.32
CA VAL A 19 -17.31 -5.18 7.14
C VAL A 19 -17.81 -4.21 6.07
N ALA A 20 -16.94 -3.34 5.58
CA ALA A 20 -17.28 -2.33 4.59
C ALA A 20 -16.14 -2.10 3.59
N ASP A 21 -16.48 -1.77 2.35
CA ASP A 21 -15.53 -1.31 1.35
C ASP A 21 -15.01 0.10 1.68
N ASP A 22 -13.81 0.42 1.18
CA ASP A 22 -13.20 1.73 1.35
C ASP A 22 -12.38 2.11 0.11
N ALA A 23 -12.79 3.16 -0.59
CA ALA A 23 -12.08 3.68 -1.76
C ALA A 23 -10.79 4.43 -1.40
N ASP A 24 -10.63 4.89 -0.15
CA ASP A 24 -9.42 5.58 0.29
C ASP A 24 -8.28 4.62 0.65
N LEU A 25 -8.56 3.32 0.69
CA LEU A 25 -7.57 2.27 0.89
C LEU A 25 -7.17 1.64 -0.45
N ASP A 26 -5.87 1.41 -0.63
CA ASP A 26 -5.35 0.71 -1.80
C ASP A 26 -6.04 -0.65 -1.98
N PHE A 27 -6.29 -1.04 -3.22
CA PHE A 27 -6.98 -2.29 -3.56
C PHE A 27 -6.36 -3.50 -2.82
N GLY A 28 -7.20 -4.27 -2.14
CA GLY A 28 -6.81 -5.44 -1.35
C GLY A 28 -6.23 -5.14 0.04
N THR A 29 -6.17 -3.88 0.46
CA THR A 29 -5.76 -3.53 1.81
C THR A 29 -6.88 -3.85 2.80
N LEU A 30 -6.58 -4.68 3.79
CA LEU A 30 -7.47 -4.92 4.93
C LEU A 30 -7.09 -3.99 6.09
N ARG A 31 -8.09 -3.41 6.74
CA ARG A 31 -7.84 -2.50 7.86
C ARG A 31 -8.93 -2.54 8.91
N PHE A 32 -8.59 -3.09 10.07
CA PHE A 32 -9.41 -3.03 11.27
C PHE A 32 -9.35 -1.66 11.95
N ARG A 33 -10.49 -1.29 12.53
CA ARG A 33 -10.69 -0.14 13.41
C ARG A 33 -11.64 -0.51 14.53
N ALA A 34 -11.30 -0.14 15.76
CA ALA A 34 -12.22 -0.27 16.89
C ALA A 34 -13.35 0.76 16.87
N GLN A 35 -13.10 1.96 16.32
CA GLN A 35 -14.07 3.06 16.26
C GLN A 35 -13.68 4.12 15.21
N GLY A 36 -14.53 5.13 15.06
CA GLY A 36 -14.24 6.42 14.41
C GLY A 36 -15.33 6.86 13.42
N SER A 37 -15.08 7.96 12.71
CA SER A 37 -16.07 8.50 11.77
C SER A 37 -16.32 7.61 10.55
N ALA A 38 -17.46 7.84 9.89
CA ALA A 38 -17.87 7.13 8.69
C ALA A 38 -17.04 7.47 7.44
N GLY A 39 -16.22 8.53 7.46
CA GLY A 39 -15.33 8.89 6.35
C GLY A 39 -16.02 9.02 4.99
N GLY A 40 -17.22 9.61 4.95
CA GLY A 40 -18.00 9.74 3.71
C GLY A 40 -18.90 8.55 3.37
N HIS A 41 -18.63 7.35 3.89
CA HIS A 41 -19.37 6.13 3.58
C HIS A 41 -20.82 6.15 4.09
N ASN A 42 -21.80 6.14 3.18
CA ASN A 42 -23.22 6.27 3.51
C ASN A 42 -23.74 5.11 4.37
N GLY A 43 -23.31 3.87 4.10
CA GLY A 43 -23.61 2.71 4.96
C GLY A 43 -23.15 2.89 6.41
N LEU A 44 -21.87 3.23 6.64
CA LEU A 44 -21.35 3.49 7.98
C LEU A 44 -22.07 4.66 8.69
N LYS A 45 -22.43 5.73 7.96
CA LYS A 45 -23.25 6.84 8.51
C LYS A 45 -24.61 6.33 8.99
N SER A 46 -25.27 5.49 8.18
CA SER A 46 -26.57 4.91 8.51
C SER A 46 -26.51 3.99 9.73
N ILE A 47 -25.47 3.17 9.84
CA ILE A 47 -25.25 2.29 11.00
C ILE A 47 -24.99 3.12 12.26
N ALA A 48 -24.07 4.09 12.20
CA ALA A 48 -23.77 4.96 13.34
C ALA A 48 -25.01 5.73 13.81
N ARG A 49 -25.83 6.25 12.88
CA ARG A 49 -27.11 6.90 13.22
C ARG A 49 -28.08 5.93 13.87
N SER A 50 -28.14 4.69 13.38
CA SER A 50 -29.06 3.67 13.91
C SER A 50 -28.65 3.17 15.29
N LEU A 51 -27.34 3.12 15.59
CA LEU A 51 -26.79 2.72 16.89
C LEU A 51 -26.62 3.90 17.87
N GLY A 52 -26.70 5.14 17.38
CA GLY A 52 -26.56 6.37 18.17
C GLY A 52 -25.11 6.82 18.38
N HIS A 53 -24.11 6.03 17.98
CA HIS A 53 -22.69 6.38 18.06
C HIS A 53 -21.85 5.63 17.00
N ASP A 54 -20.60 6.02 16.83
CA ASP A 54 -19.64 5.45 15.87
C ASP A 54 -18.56 4.55 16.50
N ARG A 55 -18.78 4.18 17.77
CA ARG A 55 -17.95 3.25 18.56
C ARG A 55 -18.33 1.79 18.31
N PHE A 56 -18.07 1.29 17.12
CA PHE A 56 -18.21 -0.13 16.79
C PHE A 56 -17.01 -0.60 15.96
N PRO A 57 -16.52 -1.84 16.19
CA PRO A 57 -15.48 -2.44 15.38
C PRO A 57 -15.86 -2.52 13.92
N ARG A 58 -14.89 -2.31 13.04
CA ARG A 58 -15.07 -2.50 11.60
C ARG A 58 -13.81 -2.96 10.90
N LEU A 59 -14.03 -3.76 9.86
CA LEU A 59 -13.04 -4.19 8.90
C LEU A 59 -13.29 -3.44 7.59
N LYS A 60 -12.32 -2.61 7.19
CA LYS A 60 -12.34 -1.92 5.90
C LYS A 60 -11.60 -2.76 4.86
N ILE A 61 -12.21 -2.97 3.71
CA ILE A 61 -11.62 -3.66 2.56
C ILE A 61 -11.35 -2.61 1.48
N GLY A 62 -10.08 -2.41 1.16
CA GLY A 62 -9.66 -1.44 0.15
C GLY A 62 -10.09 -1.86 -1.24
N ILE A 63 -10.85 -1.00 -1.91
CA ILE A 63 -11.24 -1.17 -3.31
C ILE A 63 -10.42 -0.26 -4.25
N GLY A 64 -9.50 0.55 -3.68
CA GLY A 64 -8.72 1.54 -4.39
C GLY A 64 -9.58 2.69 -4.95
N ARG A 65 -8.94 3.81 -5.29
CA ARG A 65 -9.46 4.71 -6.33
C ARG A 65 -8.94 4.23 -7.68
N ARG A 66 -9.71 4.51 -8.74
CA ARG A 66 -9.26 4.17 -10.09
C ARG A 66 -7.89 4.78 -10.41
N PRO A 67 -7.06 4.11 -11.24
CA PRO A 67 -5.70 4.56 -11.55
C PRO A 67 -5.59 5.94 -12.20
N ASP A 68 -6.67 6.42 -12.84
CA ASP A 68 -6.79 7.72 -13.48
C ASP A 68 -7.17 8.85 -12.50
N ALA A 69 -7.50 8.54 -11.25
CA ALA A 69 -7.72 9.50 -10.19
C ALA A 69 -6.46 9.64 -9.34
N THR A 70 -5.55 10.52 -9.75
CA THR A 70 -4.49 10.97 -8.82
C THR A 70 -5.12 11.71 -7.64
N ARG A 71 -4.43 11.74 -6.49
CA ARG A 71 -4.90 12.46 -5.28
C ARG A 71 -5.17 13.96 -5.55
N ASP A 72 -4.58 14.48 -6.61
CA ASP A 72 -4.61 15.88 -7.04
C ASP A 72 -5.54 16.11 -8.26
N ASP A 73 -6.20 15.06 -8.78
CA ASP A 73 -7.10 15.19 -9.91
C ASP A 73 -8.45 15.76 -9.48
N ALA A 74 -8.64 17.06 -9.68
CA ALA A 74 -9.90 17.77 -9.48
C ALA A 74 -11.05 17.27 -10.40
N THR A 75 -10.76 16.32 -11.29
CA THR A 75 -11.70 15.58 -12.17
C THR A 75 -12.23 14.30 -11.51
N ALA A 76 -11.60 13.78 -10.46
CA ALA A 76 -12.11 12.73 -9.58
C ALA A 76 -13.21 13.25 -8.63
N ARG A 77 -14.10 14.08 -9.16
CA ARG A 77 -15.31 14.54 -8.46
C ARG A 77 -16.21 13.33 -8.21
N GLU A 78 -17.05 13.43 -7.18
CA GLU A 78 -18.10 12.48 -6.77
C GLU A 78 -18.61 11.49 -7.85
N PRO A 79 -18.97 11.89 -9.09
CA PRO A 79 -19.38 10.95 -10.13
C PRO A 79 -18.40 9.80 -10.44
N GLY A 80 -17.08 10.02 -10.37
CA GLY A 80 -16.08 8.97 -10.64
C GLY A 80 -15.97 7.92 -9.53
N ILE A 81 -16.16 8.32 -8.27
CA ILE A 81 -16.14 7.41 -7.11
C ILE A 81 -17.42 6.59 -7.07
N ILE A 82 -18.57 7.20 -7.37
CA ILE A 82 -19.86 6.49 -7.42
C ILE A 82 -19.83 5.40 -8.50
N GLY A 83 -19.31 5.71 -9.69
CA GLY A 83 -19.16 4.73 -10.78
C GLY A 83 -18.15 3.62 -10.48
N HIS A 84 -17.18 3.87 -9.60
CA HIS A 84 -16.21 2.86 -9.15
C HIS A 84 -16.81 1.91 -8.11
N VAL A 85 -17.49 2.45 -7.09
CA VAL A 85 -18.16 1.65 -6.05
C VAL A 85 -19.31 0.81 -6.63
N LEU A 86 -20.02 1.33 -7.63
CA LEU A 86 -21.12 0.64 -8.31
C LEU A 86 -20.69 -0.14 -9.57
N GLY A 87 -19.40 -0.05 -9.94
CA GLY A 87 -18.84 -0.66 -11.13
C GLY A 87 -18.58 -2.16 -10.94
N LYS A 88 -18.44 -2.88 -12.07
CA LYS A 88 -17.94 -4.26 -12.05
C LYS A 88 -16.42 -4.25 -11.97
N PHE A 89 -15.85 -5.19 -11.23
CA PHE A 89 -14.42 -5.48 -11.26
C PHE A 89 -14.03 -6.04 -12.64
N SER A 90 -12.83 -5.71 -13.10
CA SER A 90 -12.23 -6.36 -14.28
C SER A 90 -11.88 -7.83 -13.98
N ASP A 91 -11.60 -8.63 -15.01
CA ASP A 91 -11.24 -10.04 -14.83
C ASP A 91 -9.95 -10.21 -14.01
N ALA A 92 -8.98 -9.31 -14.20
CA ALA A 92 -7.74 -9.29 -13.41
C ALA A 92 -8.00 -8.94 -11.94
N GLU A 93 -8.85 -7.95 -11.67
CA GLU A 93 -9.24 -7.59 -10.30
C GLU A 93 -10.09 -8.68 -9.65
N SER A 94 -10.92 -9.39 -10.42
CA SER A 94 -11.77 -10.48 -9.91
C SER A 94 -10.93 -11.65 -9.38
N ALA A 95 -9.85 -12.01 -10.07
CA ALA A 95 -8.93 -13.06 -9.60
C ALA A 95 -8.20 -12.66 -8.30
N ASP A 96 -7.88 -11.38 -8.13
CA ASP A 96 -7.28 -10.88 -6.89
C ASP A 96 -8.34 -10.67 -5.80
N LEU A 97 -9.57 -10.35 -6.16
CA LEU A 97 -10.70 -10.19 -5.25
C LEU A 97 -10.98 -11.48 -4.48
N GLU A 98 -10.94 -12.65 -5.13
CA GLU A 98 -11.09 -13.93 -4.44
C GLU A 98 -10.05 -14.11 -3.32
N LYS A 99 -8.79 -13.75 -3.58
CA LYS A 99 -7.71 -13.80 -2.57
C LYS A 99 -7.95 -12.81 -1.44
N ILE A 100 -8.43 -11.60 -1.77
CA ILE A 100 -8.74 -10.56 -0.79
C ILE A 100 -9.88 -11.01 0.12
N LEU A 101 -10.93 -11.61 -0.45
CA LEU A 101 -12.07 -12.14 0.30
C LEU A 101 -11.65 -13.30 1.20
N ALA A 102 -10.84 -14.24 0.70
CA ALA A 102 -10.28 -15.32 1.52
C ALA A 102 -9.45 -14.76 2.70
N ARG A 103 -8.65 -13.72 2.46
CA ARG A 103 -7.89 -13.06 3.52
C ARG A 103 -8.80 -12.30 4.50
N ALA A 104 -9.90 -11.71 4.03
CA ALA A 104 -10.89 -11.04 4.88
C ALA A 104 -11.63 -12.04 5.77
N GLU A 105 -11.96 -13.22 5.24
CA GLU A 105 -12.52 -14.33 6.01
C GLU A 105 -11.57 -14.76 7.13
N GLU A 106 -10.29 -15.01 6.81
CA GLU A 106 -9.26 -15.32 7.80
C GLU A 106 -9.18 -14.22 8.87
N ALA A 107 -9.22 -12.96 8.46
CA ALA A 107 -9.16 -11.81 9.34
C ALA A 107 -10.34 -11.76 10.32
N VAL A 108 -11.57 -12.03 9.85
CA VAL A 108 -12.77 -12.08 10.68
C VAL A 108 -12.69 -13.24 11.68
N ASN A 109 -12.35 -14.45 11.21
CA ASN A 109 -12.21 -15.62 12.06
C ASN A 109 -11.14 -15.43 13.15
N TYR A 110 -10.02 -14.78 12.79
CA TYR A 110 -8.98 -14.43 13.74
C TYR A 110 -9.43 -13.37 14.76
N ALA A 111 -10.19 -12.37 14.33
CA ALA A 111 -10.76 -11.38 15.24
C ALA A 111 -11.74 -11.99 16.25
N LEU A 112 -12.53 -12.98 15.82
CA LEU A 112 -13.47 -13.71 16.68
C LEU A 112 -12.76 -14.62 17.70
N SER A 113 -11.67 -15.27 17.30
CA SER A 113 -10.96 -16.25 18.15
C SER A 113 -9.88 -15.63 19.04
N ALA A 114 -9.10 -14.68 18.53
CA ALA A 114 -7.96 -14.07 19.22
C ALA A 114 -8.21 -12.61 19.68
N GLY A 115 -9.39 -12.05 19.34
CA GLY A 115 -9.78 -10.70 19.69
C GLY A 115 -9.33 -9.63 18.70
N LEU A 116 -10.02 -8.48 18.74
CA LEU A 116 -9.84 -7.38 17.79
C LEU A 116 -8.43 -6.78 17.81
N ALA A 117 -7.81 -6.62 18.99
CA ALA A 117 -6.48 -6.04 19.12
C ALA A 117 -5.41 -6.89 18.44
N ALA A 118 -5.48 -8.22 18.61
CA ALA A 118 -4.59 -9.15 17.94
C ALA A 118 -4.80 -9.12 16.42
N ALA A 119 -6.05 -9.10 15.97
CA ALA A 119 -6.39 -8.99 14.55
C ALA A 119 -5.87 -7.67 13.93
N MET A 120 -6.02 -6.55 14.63
CA MET A 120 -5.46 -5.26 14.22
C MET A 120 -3.95 -5.36 14.02
N ASN A 121 -3.21 -5.97 14.95
CA ASN A 121 -1.76 -6.08 14.85
C ASN A 121 -1.31 -6.97 13.67
N ARG A 122 -2.07 -8.01 13.34
CA ARG A 122 -1.75 -8.94 12.26
C ARG A 122 -2.15 -8.41 10.89
N PHE A 123 -3.37 -7.89 10.75
CA PHE A 123 -3.96 -7.58 9.44
C PHE A 123 -3.84 -6.11 9.03
N ASN A 124 -3.58 -5.17 9.94
CA ASN A 124 -3.37 -3.77 9.57
C ASN A 124 -1.97 -3.47 9.03
N GLN A 125 -1.10 -4.48 8.97
CA GLN A 125 0.23 -4.35 8.40
C GLN A 125 0.10 -4.07 6.91
N LYS A 126 0.81 -3.05 6.41
CA LYS A 126 0.84 -2.78 4.97
C LYS A 126 1.36 -4.04 4.26
N PRO A 127 0.74 -4.50 3.16
CA PRO A 127 1.38 -5.48 2.32
C PRO A 127 2.76 -4.94 1.95
N ALA A 128 3.81 -5.74 2.19
CA ALA A 128 5.15 -5.34 1.84
C ALA A 128 5.14 -4.95 0.36
N LYS A 129 5.42 -3.67 0.05
CA LYS A 129 5.61 -3.24 -1.33
C LYS A 129 6.57 -4.25 -1.96
N ALA A 130 6.16 -4.94 -3.02
CA ALA A 130 7.09 -5.70 -3.83
C ALA A 130 8.24 -4.75 -4.15
N ARG A 131 9.42 -5.02 -3.58
CA ARG A 131 10.61 -4.22 -3.86
C ARG A 131 10.80 -4.35 -5.37
N ARG A 132 10.53 -3.27 -6.11
CA ARG A 132 10.99 -3.20 -7.51
C ARG A 132 12.48 -3.55 -7.46
N PRO A 133 12.97 -4.53 -8.23
CA PRO A 133 14.40 -4.79 -8.29
C PRO A 133 15.06 -3.46 -8.62
N LYS A 134 16.03 -3.05 -7.80
CA LYS A 134 16.85 -1.89 -8.10
C LYS A 134 17.47 -2.19 -9.46
N THR A 135 17.06 -1.47 -10.51
CA THR A 135 17.78 -1.46 -11.79
C THR A 135 19.23 -1.22 -11.41
N GLN A 136 20.08 -2.19 -11.73
CA GLN A 136 21.51 -2.05 -11.54
C GLN A 136 21.88 -0.75 -12.25
N ARG A 137 22.41 0.21 -11.50
CA ARG A 137 23.13 1.33 -12.10
C ARG A 137 24.28 0.65 -12.83
N GLU A 138 24.19 0.53 -14.15
CA GLU A 138 25.35 0.29 -14.97
C GLU A 138 26.36 1.36 -14.58
N THR A 139 27.47 0.92 -13.99
CA THR A 139 28.64 1.76 -13.80
C THR A 139 29.07 2.22 -15.19
N PRO A 140 29.25 3.53 -15.43
CA PRO A 140 29.83 3.96 -16.69
C PRO A 140 31.22 3.31 -16.85
N PRO A 141 31.67 3.04 -18.09
CA PRO A 141 32.97 2.44 -18.32
C PRO A 141 34.03 3.33 -17.66
N THR A 142 34.92 2.71 -16.90
CA THR A 142 36.14 3.36 -16.42
C THR A 142 36.97 3.75 -17.65
N GLU A 143 37.02 5.04 -17.98
CA GLU A 143 38.08 5.57 -18.84
C GLU A 143 39.40 5.28 -18.14
N GLU A 144 40.23 4.46 -18.79
CA GLU A 144 41.63 4.27 -18.42
C GLU A 144 42.33 5.64 -18.46
N PRO A 145 43.18 5.98 -17.48
CA PRO A 145 43.96 7.19 -17.56
C PRO A 145 45.00 7.05 -18.68
N GLU A 146 44.82 7.87 -19.72
CA GLU A 146 45.78 8.10 -20.80
C GLU A 146 47.15 8.48 -20.20
N ALA A 147 48.18 7.70 -20.55
CA ALA A 147 49.55 7.91 -20.11
C ALA A 147 50.06 9.30 -20.54
N PRO A 148 50.84 10.01 -19.71
CA PRO A 148 51.33 11.33 -20.07
C PRO A 148 52.24 11.26 -21.31
N PRO A 149 52.20 12.26 -22.20
CA PRO A 149 53.03 12.28 -23.40
C PRO A 149 54.51 12.37 -23.03
N ARG A 150 55.30 11.44 -23.58
CA ARG A 150 56.77 11.47 -23.56
C ARG A 150 57.24 12.69 -24.36
N GLY A 151 57.74 13.69 -23.66
CA GLY A 151 58.45 14.83 -24.24
C GLY A 151 59.96 14.68 -24.10
N ALA A 152 60.65 15.30 -25.06
CA ALA A 152 62.08 15.64 -25.13
C ALA A 152 63.05 14.57 -25.70
N ASP A 153 63.17 14.67 -27.02
CA ASP A 153 64.42 14.66 -27.78
C ASP A 153 65.63 15.20 -27.00
N GLU A 154 66.64 14.34 -26.78
CA GLU A 154 67.99 14.78 -26.43
C GLU A 154 68.99 13.92 -27.21
N THR A 155 69.55 14.52 -28.26
CA THR A 155 70.63 13.96 -29.10
C THR A 155 71.97 14.02 -28.33
N PRO A 156 72.91 13.09 -28.54
CA PRO A 156 73.98 12.80 -27.60
C PRO A 156 75.24 13.67 -27.80
N ARG A 157 75.93 14.00 -26.70
CA ARG A 157 77.31 14.52 -26.73
C ARG A 157 78.32 13.36 -26.54
N PRO A 158 79.41 13.29 -27.31
CA PRO A 158 80.43 12.26 -27.13
C PRO A 158 81.67 12.75 -26.36
N GLY A 159 82.36 11.80 -25.72
CA GLY A 159 83.72 11.91 -25.19
C GLY A 159 83.77 12.20 -23.69
N GLY A 160 84.55 11.49 -22.86
CA GLY A 160 85.54 10.46 -23.10
C GLY A 160 86.47 10.36 -21.89
N THR A 161 86.76 9.11 -21.50
CA THR A 161 88.09 8.64 -21.03
C THR A 161 88.45 8.68 -19.51
N THR A 162 88.81 7.45 -19.08
CA THR A 162 89.71 6.98 -17.99
C THR A 162 89.31 7.02 -16.52
N GLN A 163 88.82 5.86 -16.03
CA GLN A 163 89.50 4.83 -15.20
C GLN A 163 90.36 5.22 -13.97
N PRO A 164 90.55 4.27 -13.01
CA PRO A 164 90.33 4.49 -11.58
C PRO A 164 91.61 4.46 -10.72
N THR A 165 91.50 4.90 -9.46
CA THR A 165 91.81 4.14 -8.23
C THR A 165 91.29 4.90 -7.02
#